data_AF-A0A562MCS6-F1
#
_entry.id   AF-A0A562MCS6-F1
#
_cell.length_a   1.000
_cell.length_b   1.000
_cell.length_c   1.000
_cell.angle_alpha   90.00
_cell.angle_beta   90.00
_cell.angle_gamma   90.00
#
_symmetry.space_group_name_H-M   'P 1'
#
loop_
_entity.id
_entity.type
_entity.pdbx_description
1 polymer ?
#
loop_
_entity_poly.entity_id
_entity_poly.type
_entity_poly.pdbx_seq_one_letter_code
_entity_poly.pdbx_strand_id
1 'polypeptide(L)'
;MPYVVPISFVYQDGHIYSFSLIGHKVWAMQGHPQVCFEVDEIRSPRSWWSVIAFGRYEELSEAGPRQNERDHAWSLLQKARPNWWEPGSETPHSEDNVASPPHLFFRINIEKITGRRALV
;
A
#
# COMPACT_ATOMS: atom_id res chain seq x y z
N MET A 1 13.33 -12.71 -6.89
CA MET A 1 14.01 -11.41 -7.17
C MET A 1 13.22 -10.30 -6.49
N PRO A 2 13.85 -9.24 -5.96
CA PRO A 2 13.12 -8.11 -5.39
C PRO A 2 12.30 -7.40 -6.47
N TYR A 3 11.08 -7.01 -6.12
CA TYR A 3 10.15 -6.26 -6.98
C TYR A 3 9.66 -5.04 -6.21
N VAL A 4 9.80 -3.85 -6.80
CA VAL A 4 9.48 -2.58 -6.17
C VAL A 4 8.52 -1.80 -7.07
N VAL A 5 7.44 -1.29 -6.47
CA VAL A 5 6.43 -0.46 -7.15
C VAL A 5 5.96 0.63 -6.21
N PRO A 6 5.64 1.83 -6.73
CA PRO A 6 5.01 2.86 -5.93
C PRO A 6 3.60 2.43 -5.53
N ILE A 7 3.21 2.74 -4.29
CA ILE A 7 1.83 2.57 -3.82
C ILE A 7 1.38 3.82 -3.06
N SER A 8 0.09 4.13 -3.15
CA SER A 8 -0.55 5.04 -2.21
C SER A 8 -0.83 4.31 -0.92
N PHE A 9 -0.69 4.99 0.21
CA PHE A 9 -0.88 4.39 1.52
C PHE A 9 -1.42 5.38 2.55
N VAL A 10 -1.95 4.83 3.63
CA VAL A 10 -2.20 5.54 4.88
C VAL A 10 -1.49 4.78 6.00
N TYR A 11 -0.75 5.51 6.83
CA TYR A 11 -0.18 4.96 8.05
C TYR A 11 -1.10 5.23 9.24
N GLN A 12 -1.42 4.18 10.00
CA GLN A 12 -2.12 4.31 11.28
C GLN A 12 -1.76 3.14 12.22
N ASP A 13 -1.47 3.46 13.48
CA ASP A 13 -1.30 2.49 14.58
C ASP A 13 -0.36 1.33 14.25
N GLY A 14 0.81 1.62 13.67
CA GLY A 14 1.81 0.60 13.30
C GLY A 14 1.51 -0.19 12.02
N HIS A 15 0.46 0.19 11.29
CA HIS A 15 0.06 -0.45 10.05
C HIS A 15 0.12 0.51 8.87
N ILE A 16 0.52 0.00 7.72
CA ILE A 16 0.44 0.71 6.44
C ILE A 16 -0.71 0.09 5.65
N TYR A 17 -1.78 0.84 5.46
CA TYR A 17 -2.96 0.43 4.72
C TYR A 17 -2.87 0.86 3.27
N SER A 18 -3.27 -0.01 2.36
CA SER A 18 -3.32 0.28 0.93
C SER A 18 -4.37 -0.59 0.23
N PHE A 19 -4.65 -0.27 -1.03
CA PHE A 19 -5.52 -1.05 -1.89
C PHE A 19 -4.81 -1.36 -3.20
N SER A 20 -5.28 -2.41 -3.88
CA SER A 20 -4.73 -2.86 -5.13
C SER A 20 -5.77 -3.60 -5.97
N LEU A 21 -5.55 -3.63 -7.28
CA LEU A 21 -6.08 -4.70 -8.12
C LEU A 21 -5.24 -5.97 -7.96
N ILE A 22 -5.83 -7.12 -8.26
CA ILE A 22 -5.08 -8.39 -8.30
C ILE A 22 -4.07 -8.32 -9.45
N GLY A 23 -2.82 -8.71 -9.17
CA GLY A 23 -1.74 -8.71 -10.16
C GLY A 23 -0.40 -9.04 -9.53
N HIS A 24 0.70 -8.76 -10.23
CA HIS A 24 2.04 -9.23 -9.87
C HIS A 24 2.47 -8.85 -8.43
N LYS A 25 2.22 -7.61 -7.98
CA LYS A 25 2.56 -7.21 -6.60
C LYS A 25 1.80 -8.02 -5.55
N VAL A 26 0.52 -8.27 -5.79
CA VAL A 26 -0.34 -9.05 -4.88
C VAL A 26 0.13 -10.49 -4.84
N TRP A 27 0.31 -11.14 -5.99
CA TRP A 27 0.79 -12.52 -6.05
C TRP A 27 2.16 -12.70 -5.40
N ALA A 28 3.07 -11.74 -5.60
CA ALA A 28 4.38 -11.76 -4.95
C ALA A 28 4.25 -11.70 -3.42
N MET A 29 3.40 -10.82 -2.89
CA MET A 29 3.16 -10.68 -1.45
C MET A 29 2.39 -11.87 -0.85
N GLN A 30 1.47 -12.49 -1.60
CA GLN A 30 0.81 -13.72 -1.18
C GLN A 30 1.79 -14.89 -1.05
N GLY A 31 2.71 -15.04 -2.01
CA GLY A 31 3.73 -16.09 -1.97
C GLY A 31 4.83 -15.84 -0.94
N HIS A 32 5.19 -14.58 -0.72
CA HIS A 32 6.24 -14.16 0.23
C HIS A 32 5.79 -12.90 0.98
N PRO A 33 5.11 -13.05 2.13
CA PRO A 33 4.47 -11.92 2.82
C PRO A 33 5.45 -11.01 3.56
N GLN A 34 6.74 -11.35 3.62
CA GLN A 34 7.76 -10.47 4.18
C GLN A 34 8.11 -9.37 3.17
N VAL A 35 7.82 -8.12 3.53
CA VAL A 35 7.99 -6.96 2.64
C VAL A 35 8.80 -5.87 3.32
N CYS A 36 9.40 -5.01 2.51
CA CYS A 36 9.91 -3.72 2.94
C CYS A 36 9.12 -2.59 2.27
N PHE A 37 8.93 -1.49 2.99
CA PHE A 37 8.23 -0.31 2.53
C PHE A 37 9.11 0.90 2.79
N GLU A 38 9.32 1.72 1.76
CA GLU A 38 10.18 2.90 1.82
C GLU A 38 9.35 4.16 1.55
N VAL A 39 9.65 5.21 2.29
CA VAL A 39 9.14 6.57 2.06
C VAL A 39 10.27 7.55 2.29
N ASP A 40 10.43 8.47 1.35
CA ASP A 40 11.31 9.62 1.50
C ASP A 40 10.55 10.95 1.38
N GLU A 41 11.15 11.99 1.97
CA GLU A 41 10.83 13.39 1.72
C GLU A 41 12.15 14.09 1.37
N ILE A 42 12.36 14.39 0.09
CA ILE A 42 13.56 15.04 -0.41
C ILE A 42 13.26 16.51 -0.72
N ARG A 43 13.74 17.43 0.12
CA ARG A 43 13.61 18.89 -0.11
C ARG A 43 14.78 19.45 -0.91
N SER A 44 15.98 18.89 -0.70
CA SER A 44 17.19 19.21 -1.47
C SER A 44 18.21 18.07 -1.32
N PRO A 45 19.31 18.05 -2.10
CA PRO A 45 20.37 17.05 -1.93
C PRO A 45 20.98 16.98 -0.51
N ARG A 46 20.84 18.05 0.28
CA ARG A 46 21.35 18.16 1.65
C ARG A 46 20.25 18.18 2.73
N SER A 47 18.98 18.16 2.33
CA SER A 47 17.82 18.24 3.21
C SER A 47 16.80 17.17 2.82
N TRP A 48 16.82 16.05 3.53
CA TRP A 48 15.96 14.91 3.26
C TRP A 48 15.68 14.05 4.50
N TRP A 49 14.58 13.31 4.47
CA TRP A 49 14.25 12.22 5.38
C TRP A 49 13.96 10.97 4.57
N SER A 50 14.32 9.80 5.09
CA SER A 50 13.94 8.50 4.52
C SER A 50 13.64 7.52 5.65
N VAL A 51 12.61 6.71 5.46
CA VAL A 51 12.14 5.70 6.40
C VAL A 51 11.99 4.38 5.66
N ILE A 52 12.53 3.32 6.24
CA ILE A 52 12.30 1.95 5.78
C ILE A 52 11.58 1.18 6.90
N ALA A 53 10.39 0.69 6.59
CA ALA A 53 9.65 -0.26 7.40
C ALA A 53 9.84 -1.67 6.84
N PHE A 54 10.06 -2.63 7.73
CA PHE A 54 10.03 -4.05 7.44
C PHE A 54 8.80 -4.62 8.12
N GLY A 55 8.03 -5.42 7.41
CA GLY A 55 6.77 -5.92 7.93
C GLY A 55 6.21 -7.08 7.14
N ARG A 56 5.00 -7.47 7.55
CA ARG A 56 4.27 -8.58 6.96
C ARG A 56 3.00 -8.10 6.27
N TYR A 57 2.85 -8.52 5.02
CA TYR A 57 1.63 -8.35 4.24
C TYR A 57 0.47 -9.17 4.82
N GLU A 58 -0.68 -8.54 4.95
CA GLU A 58 -1.94 -9.16 5.38
C GLU A 58 -3.10 -8.66 4.52
N GLU A 59 -3.83 -9.57 3.91
CA GLU A 59 -5.06 -9.25 3.20
C GLU A 59 -6.22 -8.96 4.15
N LEU A 60 -7.03 -7.98 3.78
CA LEU A 60 -8.24 -7.58 4.50
C LEU A 60 -9.47 -8.05 3.71
N SER A 61 -9.95 -9.24 4.05
CA SER A 61 -11.10 -9.89 3.40
C SER A 61 -12.40 -9.13 3.62
N GLU A 62 -13.33 -9.24 2.67
CA GLU A 62 -14.67 -8.64 2.76
C GLU A 62 -15.56 -9.29 3.83
N ALA A 63 -15.33 -10.57 4.11
CA ALA A 63 -16.05 -11.33 5.10
C ALA A 63 -15.09 -11.83 6.19
N GLY A 64 -15.58 -11.88 7.42
CA GLY A 64 -14.88 -12.44 8.57
C GLY A 64 -14.50 -11.42 9.64
N PRO A 65 -13.71 -11.84 10.64
CA PRO A 65 -13.44 -11.05 11.85
C PRO A 65 -12.67 -9.74 11.60
N ARG A 66 -12.09 -9.55 10.40
CA ARG A 66 -11.33 -8.35 10.01
C ARG A 66 -12.11 -7.38 9.14
N GLN A 67 -13.41 -7.57 8.94
CA GLN A 67 -14.26 -6.68 8.14
C GLN A 67 -14.20 -5.22 8.63
N ASN A 68 -14.24 -5.02 9.95
CA ASN A 68 -14.13 -3.68 10.54
C ASN A 68 -12.80 -2.98 10.18
N GLU A 69 -11.71 -3.73 10.05
CA GLU A 69 -10.40 -3.18 9.66
C GLU A 69 -10.38 -2.75 8.19
N ARG A 70 -11.08 -3.50 7.32
CA ARG A 70 -11.26 -3.13 5.90
C ARG A 70 -12.07 -1.85 5.78
N ASP A 71 -13.20 -1.74 6.48
CA ASP A 71 -14.05 -0.55 6.46
C ASP A 71 -13.31 0.69 6.99
N HIS A 72 -12.51 0.49 8.05
CA HIS A 72 -11.63 1.53 8.59
C HIS A 72 -10.56 1.96 7.57
N ALA A 73 -9.84 1.00 6.98
CA ALA A 73 -8.85 1.27 5.94
C ALA A 73 -9.45 2.01 4.74
N TRP A 74 -10.67 1.64 4.32
CA TRP A 74 -11.39 2.29 3.25
C TRP A 74 -11.76 3.74 3.61
N SER A 75 -12.27 3.98 4.82
CA SER A 75 -12.57 5.32 5.31
C SER A 75 -11.33 6.21 5.33
N LEU A 76 -10.19 5.68 5.76
CA LEU A 76 -8.91 6.39 5.76
C LEU A 76 -8.45 6.75 4.35
N LEU A 77 -8.48 5.78 3.44
CA LEU A 77 -8.02 5.96 2.06
C LEU A 77 -8.88 6.97 1.31
N GLN A 78 -10.21 6.92 1.46
CA GLN A 78 -11.12 7.90 0.87
C GLN A 78 -10.87 9.32 1.39
N LYS A 79 -10.68 9.48 2.72
CA LYS A 79 -10.41 10.79 3.32
C LYS A 79 -9.05 11.34 2.91
N ALA A 80 -8.03 10.48 2.87
CA ALA A 80 -6.67 10.90 2.56
C ALA A 80 -6.54 11.33 1.10
N ARG A 81 -7.21 10.64 0.17
CA ARG A 81 -7.12 10.92 -1.27
C ARG A 81 -8.41 10.58 -2.02
N PRO A 82 -9.37 11.52 -2.09
CA PRO A 82 -10.56 11.36 -2.91
C PRO A 82 -10.19 11.08 -4.37
N ASN A 83 -10.82 10.08 -4.99
CA ASN A 83 -10.69 9.72 -6.43
C ASN A 83 -9.28 9.32 -6.91
N TRP A 84 -8.28 9.17 -6.04
CA TRP A 84 -6.93 8.74 -6.43
C TRP A 84 -6.87 7.31 -7.00
N TRP A 85 -7.92 6.51 -6.79
CA TRP A 85 -8.00 5.15 -7.29
C TRP A 85 -8.41 5.05 -8.76
N GLU A 86 -8.98 6.09 -9.36
CA GLU A 86 -9.44 6.09 -10.76
C GLU A 86 -8.30 5.77 -11.76
N PRO A 87 -7.10 6.38 -11.66
CA PRO A 87 -5.99 6.04 -12.57
C PRO A 87 -5.42 4.64 -12.34
N GLY A 88 -5.60 4.07 -11.14
CA GLY A 88 -5.12 2.72 -10.79
C GLY A 88 -6.02 1.60 -11.30
N SER A 89 -7.27 1.93 -11.67
CA SER A 89 -8.20 1.06 -12.40
C SER A 89 -8.09 1.16 -13.92
N GLU A 90 -7.38 2.18 -14.44
CA GLU A 90 -7.16 2.34 -15.88
C GLU A 90 -5.97 1.48 -16.33
N THR A 91 -6.25 0.24 -16.73
CA THR A 91 -5.31 -0.56 -17.51
C THR A 91 -5.23 -0.01 -18.94
N PRO A 92 -4.04 0.26 -19.52
CA PRO A 92 -3.89 0.77 -20.89
C PRO A 92 -4.39 -0.18 -22.00
N HIS A 93 -4.91 -1.36 -21.63
CA HIS A 93 -5.38 -2.40 -22.54
C HIS A 93 -6.42 -3.29 -21.84
N SER A 94 -7.67 -2.85 -21.81
CA SER A 94 -8.80 -3.76 -21.63
C SER A 94 -10.03 -3.12 -22.26
N GLU A 95 -10.16 -3.31 -23.57
CA GLU A 95 -11.47 -3.42 -24.19
C GLU A 95 -12.09 -4.72 -23.65
N ASP A 96 -12.82 -4.64 -22.54
CA ASP A 96 -13.89 -5.61 -22.23
C ASP A 96 -14.65 -5.13 -20.99
N ASN A 97 -15.98 -5.28 -21.04
CA ASN A 97 -16.93 -5.03 -19.96
C ASN A 97 -16.69 -6.01 -18.79
N VAL A 98 -15.59 -5.84 -18.05
CA VAL A 98 -15.34 -6.59 -16.83
C VAL A 98 -15.88 -5.78 -15.66
N ALA A 99 -16.83 -6.36 -14.92
CA ALA A 99 -17.30 -5.85 -13.64
C ALA A 99 -16.11 -5.35 -12.82
N SER A 100 -16.21 -4.14 -12.23
CA SER A 100 -15.10 -3.45 -11.53
C SER A 100 -14.18 -4.46 -10.83
N PRO A 101 -12.92 -4.60 -11.29
CA PRO A 101 -12.06 -5.68 -10.80
C PRO A 101 -11.96 -5.60 -9.28
N PRO A 102 -12.04 -6.74 -8.58
CA PRO A 102 -12.23 -6.76 -7.14
C PRO A 102 -11.10 -5.98 -6.45
N HIS A 103 -11.47 -4.88 -5.80
CA HIS A 103 -10.53 -4.09 -5.02
C HIS A 103 -10.06 -4.93 -3.83
N LEU A 104 -8.78 -5.27 -3.84
CA LEU A 104 -8.11 -5.96 -2.75
C LEU A 104 -7.54 -4.93 -1.79
N PHE A 105 -8.00 -4.98 -0.54
CA PHE A 105 -7.45 -4.19 0.55
C PHE A 105 -6.43 -5.03 1.29
N PHE A 106 -5.35 -4.40 1.68
CA PHE A 106 -4.32 -5.04 2.47
C PHE A 106 -3.69 -4.04 3.43
N ARG A 107 -3.01 -4.60 4.43
CA ARG A 107 -2.12 -3.84 5.29
C ARG A 107 -0.75 -4.49 5.33
N ILE A 108 0.25 -3.68 5.70
CA ILE A 108 1.55 -4.15 6.13
C ILE A 108 1.62 -3.90 7.63
N ASN A 109 1.67 -4.97 8.42
CA ASN A 109 1.94 -4.88 9.85
C ASN A 109 3.45 -4.65 10.04
N ILE A 110 3.83 -3.50 10.62
CA ILE A 110 5.23 -3.11 10.76
C ILE A 110 5.87 -3.89 11.92
N GLU A 111 6.91 -4.66 11.61
CA GLU A 111 7.70 -5.42 12.59
C GLU A 111 8.95 -4.64 13.04
N LYS A 112 9.53 -3.85 12.12
CA LYS A 112 10.72 -3.04 12.39
C LYS A 112 10.70 -1.77 11.55
N ILE A 113 11.10 -0.66 12.13
CA ILE A 113 11.25 0.62 11.43
C ILE A 113 12.65 1.18 11.62
N THR A 114 13.21 1.73 10.56
CA THR A 114 14.50 2.45 10.56
C THR A 114 14.35 3.75 9.79
N GLY A 115 15.12 4.77 10.16
CA GLY A 115 15.06 6.07 9.50
C GLY A 115 16.41 6.74 9.42
N ARG A 116 16.58 7.58 8.39
CA ARG A 116 17.75 8.44 8.18
C ARG A 116 17.29 9.83 7.78
N ARG A 117 18.12 10.84 8.06
CA ARG A 117 17.91 12.21 7.61
C ARG A 117 19.22 12.94 7.35
N ALA A 118 19.17 13.93 6.47
CA ALA A 118 20.18 14.97 6.34
C ALA A 118 19.51 16.35 6.48
N LEU A 119 20.13 17.24 7.24
CA LEU A 119 19.67 18.62 7.47
C LEU A 119 20.88 19.55 7.46
N VAL A 120 21.48 19.72 6.29
CA VAL A 120 22.69 20.55 6.08
C VAL A 120 22.37 21.75 5.20
#